data_AF-A0AAW9GRN5-F1
#
_entry.id   AF-A0AAW9GRN5-F1
#
_cell.length_a   1.000
_cell.length_b   1.000
_cell.length_c   1.000
_cell.angle_alpha   90.00
_cell.angle_beta   90.00
_cell.angle_gamma   90.00
#
_symmetry.space_group_name_H-M   'P 1'
#
loop_
_entity.id
_entity.type
_entity.pdbx_description
1 polymer ?
#
loop_
_entity_poly.entity_id
_entity_poly.type
_entity_poly.pdbx_seq_one_letter_code
_entity_poly.pdbx_strand_id
1 'polypeptide(L)'
;MTQDLLFITKPTVTTKEAADLLGVTVQTILKKEKDGLIECVYKDNWKQFGSKIFYLEDIERLKDIEEIEGYSTKEASEILNVAPSTVFTYIKSGKLPASKIEKCGKEVYIINKEDLETFQLTYEKTTSKERKTFITKIQDEDIYLYQLLTHQQTGKIARVIEINGADGKILTEDEEIFPLSTYKEHNYSFEPFRKQAVITKRGYLSFSFKKPQLFNSITYNLINLFYKELGVTNMRLSVSSDTIKLEIKPFVLQVDPLQFQEEIRYLHSHMKSGTILPHVEGIYFKSNVEPLTFHADHEFKQKIVQMAANAGMGQEEFLLQAVKSYIRNLEQQ
;
A
#
# COMPACT_ATOMS: atom_id res chain seq x y z
N MET A 1 16.64 -70.66 9.80
CA MET A 1 16.37 -70.21 8.42
C MET A 1 14.89 -69.86 8.33
N THR A 2 14.56 -68.60 8.58
CA THR A 2 13.22 -68.04 8.34
C THR A 2 13.13 -67.68 6.87
N GLN A 3 12.16 -68.28 6.18
CA GLN A 3 11.79 -67.98 4.81
C GLN A 3 11.22 -66.57 4.75
N ASP A 4 12.06 -65.57 4.56
CA ASP A 4 11.63 -64.22 4.19
C ASP A 4 12.78 -63.57 3.46
N LEU A 5 12.91 -63.82 2.16
CA LEU A 5 13.64 -62.97 1.21
C LEU A 5 13.52 -63.59 -0.17
N LEU A 6 12.70 -62.96 -1.01
CA LEU A 6 12.84 -62.92 -2.47
C LEU A 6 11.93 -61.85 -3.09
N PHE A 7 10.93 -61.33 -2.36
CA PHE A 7 10.01 -60.32 -2.86
C PHE A 7 9.77 -59.20 -1.84
N ILE A 8 9.68 -57.95 -2.31
CA ILE A 8 9.16 -56.84 -1.52
C ILE A 8 7.66 -57.10 -1.32
N THR A 9 7.24 -57.30 -0.07
CA THR A 9 5.83 -57.56 0.29
C THR A 9 5.09 -56.30 0.75
N LYS A 10 5.82 -55.23 1.08
CA LYS A 10 5.26 -53.94 1.53
C LYS A 10 5.04 -52.98 0.35
N PRO A 11 3.98 -52.14 0.37
CA PRO A 11 3.78 -51.11 -0.64
C PRO A 11 4.94 -50.10 -0.63
N THR A 12 5.42 -49.75 -1.83
CA THR A 12 6.54 -48.82 -2.01
C THR A 12 6.16 -47.73 -3.00
N VAL A 13 6.81 -46.58 -2.87
CA VAL A 13 6.62 -45.41 -3.72
C VAL A 13 7.96 -44.90 -4.21
N THR A 14 7.98 -44.34 -5.42
CA THR A 14 9.15 -43.67 -5.96
C THR A 14 9.39 -42.33 -5.28
N THR A 15 10.59 -41.76 -5.45
CA THR A 15 10.92 -40.43 -4.90
C THR A 15 9.96 -39.34 -5.39
N LYS A 16 9.43 -39.48 -6.62
CA LYS A 16 8.48 -38.53 -7.21
C LYS A 16 7.09 -38.68 -6.59
N GLU A 17 6.59 -39.90 -6.50
CA GLU A 17 5.29 -40.17 -5.86
C GLU A 17 5.31 -39.80 -4.38
N ALA A 18 6.40 -40.05 -3.66
CA ALA A 18 6.58 -39.61 -2.29
C ALA A 18 6.55 -38.09 -2.14
N ALA A 19 7.13 -37.36 -3.11
CA ALA A 19 7.11 -35.90 -3.14
C ALA A 19 5.69 -35.37 -3.37
N ASP A 20 4.96 -36.00 -4.30
CA ASP A 20 3.56 -35.65 -4.61
C ASP A 20 2.63 -35.96 -3.41
N LEU A 21 2.82 -37.09 -2.71
CA LEU A 21 2.04 -37.49 -1.53
C LEU A 21 2.21 -36.52 -0.34
N LEU A 22 3.39 -35.94 -0.18
CA LEU A 22 3.70 -34.96 0.87
C LEU A 22 3.55 -33.50 0.40
N GLY A 23 3.22 -33.26 -0.87
CA GLY A 23 3.13 -31.91 -1.44
C GLY A 23 4.45 -31.12 -1.40
N VAL A 24 5.59 -31.81 -1.41
CA VAL A 24 6.93 -31.21 -1.32
C VAL A 24 7.74 -31.47 -2.59
N THR A 25 8.92 -30.86 -2.70
CA THR A 25 9.82 -31.13 -3.84
C THR A 25 10.57 -32.45 -3.65
N VAL A 26 10.96 -33.08 -4.76
CA VAL A 26 11.82 -34.28 -4.79
C VAL A 26 13.11 -34.09 -3.99
N GLN A 27 13.69 -32.88 -4.01
CA GLN A 27 14.89 -32.55 -3.24
C GLN A 27 14.65 -32.61 -1.73
N THR A 28 13.45 -32.25 -1.27
CA THR A 28 13.05 -32.35 0.14
C THR A 28 13.03 -33.80 0.61
N ILE A 29 12.51 -34.73 -0.21
CA ILE A 29 12.50 -36.17 0.08
C ILE A 29 13.93 -36.72 0.17
N LEU A 30 14.80 -36.37 -0.78
CA LEU A 30 16.20 -36.78 -0.76
C LEU A 30 16.97 -36.21 0.45
N LYS A 31 16.63 -35.00 0.89
CA LYS A 31 17.20 -34.41 2.11
C LYS A 31 16.73 -35.17 3.35
N LYS A 32 15.42 -35.48 3.46
CA LYS A 32 14.87 -36.25 4.58
C LYS A 32 15.48 -37.65 4.69
N GLU A 33 15.80 -38.28 3.56
CA GLU A 33 16.57 -39.54 3.57
C GLU A 33 18.00 -39.35 4.06
N LYS A 34 18.70 -38.30 3.60
CA LYS A 34 20.04 -37.97 4.06
C LYS A 34 20.09 -37.67 5.57
N ASP A 35 19.02 -37.06 6.09
CA ASP A 35 18.85 -36.72 7.50
C ASP A 35 18.40 -37.95 8.34
N GLY A 36 18.20 -39.11 7.71
CA GLY A 36 17.87 -40.38 8.36
C GLY A 36 16.40 -40.55 8.76
N LEU A 37 15.51 -39.67 8.30
CA LEU A 37 14.08 -39.68 8.65
C LEU A 37 13.28 -40.73 7.85
N ILE A 38 13.77 -41.10 6.66
CA ILE A 38 13.21 -42.14 5.80
C ILE A 38 14.35 -42.91 5.14
N GLU A 39 14.13 -44.18 4.82
CA GLU A 39 15.19 -45.05 4.32
C GLU A 39 14.88 -45.54 2.90
N CYS A 40 15.89 -45.48 2.02
CA CYS A 40 15.78 -46.02 0.68
C CYS A 40 15.84 -47.56 0.73
N VAL A 41 14.83 -48.22 0.13
CA VAL A 41 14.72 -49.68 0.09
C VAL A 41 15.95 -50.34 -0.56
N TYR A 42 16.53 -49.68 -1.57
CA TYR A 42 17.73 -50.14 -2.26
C TYR A 42 18.89 -49.14 -2.10
N LYS A 43 19.62 -49.19 -0.98
CA LYS A 43 20.71 -48.24 -0.70
C LYS A 43 21.81 -48.21 -1.77
N ASP A 44 22.24 -49.38 -2.23
CA ASP A 44 23.41 -49.50 -3.10
C ASP A 44 23.06 -49.57 -4.60
N ASN A 45 21.85 -50.02 -4.93
CA ASN A 45 21.45 -50.35 -6.31
C ASN A 45 20.33 -49.46 -6.89
N TRP A 46 19.88 -48.41 -6.19
CA TRP A 46 18.81 -47.54 -6.70
C TRP A 46 19.08 -46.96 -8.10
N LYS A 47 20.36 -46.74 -8.46
CA LYS A 47 20.76 -46.24 -9.79
C LYS A 47 20.35 -47.16 -10.94
N GLN A 48 20.24 -48.47 -10.70
CA GLN A 48 19.81 -49.44 -11.72
C GLN A 48 18.30 -49.32 -12.02
N PHE A 49 17.52 -48.76 -11.09
CA PHE A 49 16.08 -48.57 -11.20
C PHE A 49 15.69 -47.13 -11.55
N GLY A 50 16.66 -46.25 -11.80
CA GLY A 50 16.46 -44.86 -12.21
C GLY A 50 15.95 -43.90 -11.11
N SER A 51 15.42 -44.40 -9.99
CA SER A 51 14.96 -43.57 -8.88
C SER A 51 15.09 -44.28 -7.52
N LYS A 52 15.14 -43.51 -6.43
CA LYS A 52 15.08 -44.09 -5.07
C LYS A 52 13.64 -44.49 -4.75
N ILE A 53 13.50 -45.63 -4.11
CA ILE A 53 12.22 -46.22 -3.70
C ILE A 53 12.15 -46.22 -2.18
N PHE A 54 10.99 -45.84 -1.64
CA PHE A 54 10.73 -45.71 -0.21
C PHE A 54 9.50 -46.54 0.18
N TYR A 55 9.42 -47.00 1.43
CA TYR A 55 8.22 -47.64 1.93
C TYR A 55 7.11 -46.61 2.13
N LEU A 56 5.89 -46.93 1.67
CA LEU A 56 4.75 -46.03 1.80
C LEU A 56 4.47 -45.68 3.27
N GLU A 57 4.59 -46.65 4.17
CA GLU A 57 4.40 -46.49 5.63
C GLU A 57 5.34 -45.43 6.25
N ASP A 58 6.55 -45.26 5.71
CA ASP A 58 7.52 -44.27 6.21
C ASP A 58 7.19 -42.87 5.69
N ILE A 59 6.63 -42.78 4.47
CA ILE A 59 6.14 -41.52 3.89
C ILE A 59 4.85 -41.06 4.58
N GLU A 60 3.95 -41.99 4.91
CA GLU A 60 2.73 -41.69 5.67
C GLU A 60 3.04 -41.24 7.10
N ARG A 61 4.01 -41.87 7.77
CA ARG A 61 4.48 -41.40 9.09
C ARG A 61 5.04 -39.98 9.07
N LEU A 62 5.67 -39.56 7.97
CA LEU A 62 6.12 -38.17 7.81
C LEU A 62 4.95 -37.19 7.63
N LYS A 63 3.82 -37.65 7.10
CA LYS A 63 2.63 -36.84 6.88
C LYS A 63 1.95 -36.50 8.22
N ASP A 64 1.83 -37.48 9.10
CA ASP A 64 1.18 -37.32 10.41
C ASP A 64 1.98 -36.45 11.39
N ILE A 65 3.30 -36.36 11.23
CA ILE A 65 4.17 -35.48 12.05
C ILE A 65 4.10 -34.01 11.61
N GLU A 66 3.63 -33.73 10.38
CA GLU A 66 3.63 -32.38 9.78
C GLU A 66 2.30 -31.62 9.87
N GLU A 67 1.23 -32.21 10.42
CA GLU A 67 0.00 -31.48 10.76
C GLU A 67 0.24 -30.58 11.99
N ILE A 68 0.82 -29.41 11.74
CA ILE A 68 0.87 -28.32 12.71
C ILE A 68 -0.51 -27.67 12.70
N GLU A 69 -1.22 -27.69 13.83
CA GLU A 69 -2.50 -27.01 13.99
C GLU A 69 -2.32 -25.48 13.83
N GLY A 70 -3.06 -24.89 12.87
CA GLY A 70 -3.09 -23.45 12.62
C GLY A 70 -2.85 -23.08 11.16
N TYR A 71 -2.97 -21.79 10.85
CA TYR A 71 -2.79 -21.24 9.51
C TYR A 71 -1.42 -20.58 9.36
N SER A 72 -0.76 -20.85 8.23
CA SER A 72 0.38 -20.06 7.80
C SER A 72 -0.03 -18.63 7.44
N THR A 73 0.94 -17.72 7.42
CA THR A 73 0.73 -16.34 6.95
C THR A 73 0.11 -16.26 5.54
N LYS A 74 0.37 -17.26 4.68
CA LYS A 74 -0.21 -17.33 3.34
C LYS A 74 -1.70 -17.69 3.41
N GLU A 75 -2.05 -18.74 4.13
CA GLU A 75 -3.45 -19.18 4.27
C GLU A 75 -4.29 -18.11 4.98
N ALA A 76 -3.76 -17.50 6.04
CA ALA A 76 -4.41 -16.37 6.71
C ALA A 76 -4.63 -15.18 5.76
N SER A 77 -3.72 -14.95 4.81
CA SER A 77 -3.86 -13.86 3.82
C SER A 77 -4.99 -14.11 2.82
N GLU A 78 -5.21 -15.36 2.44
CA GLU A 78 -6.29 -15.77 1.54
C GLU A 78 -7.64 -15.66 2.27
N ILE A 79 -7.71 -16.09 3.54
CA ILE A 79 -8.92 -15.98 4.38
C ILE A 79 -9.31 -14.51 4.61
N LEU A 80 -8.33 -13.65 4.92
CA LEU A 80 -8.57 -12.22 5.17
C LEU A 80 -8.67 -11.39 3.88
N ASN A 81 -8.43 -11.99 2.71
CA ASN A 81 -8.35 -11.32 1.40
C ASN A 81 -7.43 -10.08 1.43
N VAL A 82 -6.21 -10.26 1.94
CA VAL A 82 -5.16 -9.22 2.01
C VAL A 82 -3.84 -9.78 1.51
N ALA A 83 -2.87 -8.91 1.20
CA ALA A 83 -1.53 -9.38 0.85
C ALA A 83 -0.83 -10.08 2.05
N PRO A 84 -0.02 -11.13 1.83
CA PRO A 84 0.74 -11.78 2.91
C PRO A 84 1.63 -10.82 3.73
N SER A 85 2.16 -9.77 3.09
CA SER A 85 2.93 -8.72 3.76
C SER A 85 2.11 -7.91 4.76
N THR A 86 0.81 -7.75 4.51
CA THR A 86 -0.12 -7.09 5.43
C THR A 86 -0.38 -7.95 6.66
N VAL A 87 -0.57 -9.27 6.48
CA VAL A 87 -0.67 -10.22 7.61
C VAL A 87 0.60 -10.20 8.46
N PHE A 88 1.76 -10.19 7.82
CA PHE A 88 3.04 -10.06 8.52
C PHE A 88 3.13 -8.75 9.31
N THR A 89 2.60 -7.65 8.77
CA THR A 89 2.53 -6.36 9.46
C THR A 89 1.61 -6.45 10.68
N TYR A 90 0.47 -7.11 10.58
CA TYR A 90 -0.45 -7.31 11.72
C TYR A 90 0.21 -8.12 12.84
N ILE A 91 0.94 -9.18 12.51
CA ILE A 91 1.72 -9.96 13.47
C ILE A 91 2.80 -9.11 14.12
N LYS A 92 3.60 -8.37 13.33
CA LYS A 92 4.67 -7.51 13.85
C LYS A 92 4.16 -6.37 14.73
N SER A 93 2.98 -5.83 14.42
CA SER A 93 2.34 -4.79 15.20
C SER A 93 1.61 -5.31 16.46
N GLY A 94 1.62 -6.63 16.70
CA GLY A 94 0.95 -7.26 17.84
C GLY A 94 -0.57 -7.36 17.72
N LYS A 95 -1.13 -7.05 16.55
CA LYS A 95 -2.58 -7.06 16.29
C LYS A 95 -3.14 -8.46 16.02
N LEU A 96 -2.32 -9.34 15.46
CA LEU A 96 -2.68 -10.73 15.19
C LEU A 96 -1.68 -11.64 15.92
N PRO A 97 -2.12 -12.39 16.95
CA PRO A 97 -1.27 -13.36 17.63
C PRO A 97 -0.75 -14.42 16.65
N ALA A 98 0.54 -14.75 16.75
CA ALA A 98 1.13 -15.83 15.97
C ALA A 98 2.32 -16.45 16.71
N SER A 99 2.45 -17.77 16.59
CA SER A 99 3.55 -18.57 17.11
C SER A 99 4.64 -18.71 16.04
N LYS A 100 5.91 -18.57 16.44
CA LYS A 100 7.04 -18.84 15.55
C LYS A 100 7.42 -20.31 15.62
N ILE A 101 7.49 -20.97 14.49
CA ILE A 101 7.90 -22.37 14.37
C ILE A 101 8.99 -22.47 13.29
N GLU A 102 9.98 -23.31 13.52
CA GLU A 102 11.00 -23.61 12.52
C GLU A 102 10.49 -24.69 11.56
N LYS A 103 10.30 -24.32 10.29
CA LYS A 103 9.90 -25.25 9.23
C LYS A 103 10.93 -25.20 8.12
N CYS A 104 11.53 -26.35 7.78
CA CYS A 104 12.55 -26.47 6.74
C CYS A 104 13.76 -25.50 6.92
N GLY A 105 14.19 -25.24 8.16
CA GLY A 105 15.30 -24.34 8.47
C GLY A 105 14.99 -22.84 8.30
N LYS A 106 13.70 -22.46 8.25
CA LYS A 106 13.23 -21.07 8.23
C LYS A 106 12.21 -20.86 9.34
N GLU A 107 12.28 -19.70 10.00
CA GLU A 107 11.23 -19.28 10.94
C GLU A 107 9.96 -18.91 10.16
N VAL A 108 8.86 -19.60 10.46
CA VAL A 108 7.54 -19.35 9.90
C VAL A 108 6.58 -19.00 11.04
N TYR A 109 5.68 -18.05 10.80
CA TYR A 109 4.61 -17.72 11.75
C TYR A 109 3.38 -18.57 11.46
N ILE A 110 2.84 -19.21 12.50
CA ILE A 110 1.58 -19.94 12.51
C ILE A 110 0.58 -19.18 13.37
N ILE A 111 -0.61 -18.98 12.85
CA ILE A 111 -1.71 -18.23 13.46
C ILE A 111 -2.77 -19.26 13.86
N ASN A 112 -3.24 -19.23 15.10
CA ASN A 112 -4.31 -20.12 15.54
C ASN A 112 -5.62 -19.76 14.83
N LYS A 113 -6.48 -20.75 14.64
CA LYS A 113 -7.74 -20.58 13.92
C LYS A 113 -8.69 -19.62 14.66
N GLU A 114 -8.79 -19.77 15.98
CA GLU A 114 -9.65 -18.96 16.86
C GLU A 114 -9.20 -17.50 16.87
N ASP A 115 -7.89 -17.26 16.89
CA ASP A 115 -7.30 -15.92 16.85
C ASP A 115 -7.60 -15.23 15.50
N LEU A 116 -7.53 -15.98 14.40
CA LEU A 116 -7.82 -15.46 13.06
C LEU A 116 -9.31 -15.14 12.89
N GLU A 117 -10.21 -16.00 13.39
CA GLU A 117 -11.66 -15.78 13.35
C GLU A 117 -12.07 -14.58 14.21
N THR A 118 -11.50 -14.45 15.42
CA THR A 118 -11.71 -13.28 16.29
C THR A 118 -11.21 -12.00 15.63
N PHE A 119 -10.03 -12.08 15.00
CA PHE A 119 -9.48 -10.97 14.23
C PHE A 119 -10.41 -10.60 13.08
N GLN A 120 -10.93 -11.57 12.32
CA GLN A 120 -11.85 -11.33 11.20
C GLN A 120 -13.13 -10.60 11.62
N LEU A 121 -13.68 -10.92 12.79
CA LEU A 121 -14.90 -10.28 13.33
C LEU A 121 -14.64 -8.85 13.85
N THR A 122 -13.46 -8.60 14.40
CA THR A 122 -13.06 -7.30 14.96
C THR A 122 -12.41 -6.39 13.89
N TYR A 123 -11.98 -6.99 12.79
CA TYR A 123 -11.32 -6.31 11.68
C TYR A 123 -12.33 -5.50 10.88
N GLU A 124 -12.66 -4.31 11.37
CA GLU A 124 -12.96 -3.22 10.47
C GLU A 124 -11.70 -2.99 9.63
N LYS A 125 -11.84 -3.01 8.30
CA LYS A 125 -10.81 -2.56 7.35
C LYS A 125 -10.43 -1.13 7.72
N THR A 126 -9.53 -0.99 8.69
CA THR A 126 -8.93 0.26 9.12
C THR A 126 -7.93 0.62 8.03
N THR A 127 -8.47 1.04 6.88
CA THR A 127 -7.75 1.91 5.98
C THR A 127 -7.49 3.19 6.75
N SER A 128 -6.40 3.21 7.53
CA SER A 128 -5.93 4.41 8.24
C SER A 128 -5.51 5.53 7.28
N LYS A 129 -5.60 5.29 5.97
CA LYS A 129 -5.68 6.35 4.98
C LYS A 129 -7.14 6.76 4.90
N GLU A 130 -7.50 7.85 5.58
CA GLU A 130 -8.72 8.60 5.28
C GLU A 130 -8.93 8.59 3.77
N ARG A 131 -10.05 8.01 3.31
CA ARG A 131 -10.37 8.03 1.88
C ARG A 131 -10.41 9.49 1.45
N LYS A 132 -9.68 9.81 0.40
CA LYS A 132 -9.65 11.15 -0.17
C LYS A 132 -11.09 11.56 -0.52
N THR A 133 -11.63 12.55 0.19
CA THR A 133 -13.03 13.00 0.05
C THR A 133 -13.30 13.74 -1.26
N PHE A 134 -12.25 14.07 -2.00
CA PHE A 134 -12.31 14.81 -3.27
C PHE A 134 -12.28 13.89 -4.52
N ILE A 135 -12.44 12.58 -4.33
CA ILE A 135 -12.48 11.58 -5.40
C ILE A 135 -13.68 10.68 -5.19
N THR A 136 -14.46 10.44 -6.23
CA THR A 136 -15.49 9.41 -6.25
C THR A 136 -15.37 8.55 -7.50
N LYS A 137 -15.90 7.34 -7.44
CA LYS A 137 -15.94 6.43 -8.59
C LYS A 137 -17.40 6.23 -8.98
N ILE A 138 -17.77 6.72 -10.15
CA ILE A 138 -19.14 6.64 -10.68
C ILE A 138 -19.08 5.96 -12.05
N GLN A 139 -19.88 4.90 -12.21
CA GLN A 139 -19.96 4.14 -13.47
C GLN A 139 -18.59 3.70 -14.00
N ASP A 140 -17.75 3.19 -13.09
CA ASP A 140 -16.38 2.75 -13.32
C ASP A 140 -15.32 3.81 -13.67
N GLU A 141 -15.69 5.08 -13.67
CA GLU A 141 -14.77 6.19 -13.92
C GLU A 141 -14.43 6.96 -12.64
N ASP A 142 -13.15 7.30 -12.48
CA ASP A 142 -12.67 8.13 -11.36
C ASP A 142 -12.98 9.61 -11.68
N ILE A 143 -13.83 10.23 -10.85
CA ILE A 143 -14.23 11.64 -10.96
C ILE A 143 -13.68 12.44 -9.78
N TYR A 144 -13.18 13.64 -10.07
CA TYR A 144 -12.49 14.49 -9.11
C TYR A 144 -13.27 15.78 -8.82
N LEU A 145 -13.14 16.27 -7.59
CA LEU A 145 -13.73 17.54 -7.20
C LEU A 145 -13.13 18.69 -8.03
N TYR A 146 -13.99 19.56 -8.56
CA TYR A 146 -13.66 20.66 -9.49
C TYR A 146 -13.26 20.24 -10.90
N GLN A 147 -13.39 18.96 -11.27
CA GLN A 147 -13.16 18.50 -12.63
C GLN A 147 -14.17 19.12 -13.60
N LEU A 148 -13.69 19.49 -14.78
CA LEU A 148 -14.52 19.98 -15.89
C LEU A 148 -15.13 18.82 -16.68
N LEU A 149 -16.39 18.97 -17.04
CA LEU A 149 -17.13 18.16 -18.00
C LEU A 149 -17.54 19.04 -19.18
N THR A 150 -17.65 18.43 -20.36
CA THR A 150 -18.05 19.11 -21.59
C THR A 150 -19.27 18.43 -22.19
N HIS A 151 -20.26 19.22 -22.57
CA HIS A 151 -21.46 18.76 -23.26
C HIS A 151 -21.12 18.39 -24.70
N GLN A 152 -21.44 17.16 -25.12
CA GLN A 152 -20.97 16.59 -26.38
C GLN A 152 -21.51 17.33 -27.63
N GLN A 153 -22.70 17.94 -27.55
CA GLN A 153 -23.33 18.57 -28.71
C GLN A 153 -23.12 20.09 -28.79
N THR A 154 -23.01 20.75 -27.64
CA THR A 154 -23.00 22.23 -27.56
C THR A 154 -21.64 22.79 -27.16
N GLY A 155 -20.72 21.94 -26.67
CA GLY A 155 -19.44 22.37 -26.13
C GLY A 155 -19.54 23.13 -24.81
N LYS A 156 -20.74 23.26 -24.22
CA LYS A 156 -20.93 23.90 -22.91
C LYS A 156 -20.19 23.13 -21.84
N ILE A 157 -19.65 23.88 -20.88
CA ILE A 157 -18.87 23.31 -19.78
C ILE A 157 -19.69 23.21 -18.50
N ALA A 158 -19.38 22.20 -17.72
CA ALA A 158 -19.90 22.00 -16.38
C ALA A 158 -18.77 21.58 -15.44
N ARG A 159 -18.94 21.78 -14.14
CA ARG A 159 -17.92 21.48 -13.14
C ARG A 159 -18.49 20.72 -11.95
N VAL A 160 -17.75 19.71 -11.48
CA VAL A 160 -18.03 19.04 -10.21
C VAL A 160 -17.78 19.99 -9.04
N ILE A 161 -18.81 20.36 -8.29
CA ILE A 161 -18.70 21.34 -7.19
C ILE A 161 -18.74 20.70 -5.79
N GLU A 162 -19.22 19.47 -5.69
CA GLU A 162 -19.41 18.76 -4.44
C GLU A 162 -19.27 17.24 -4.66
N ILE A 163 -18.65 16.54 -3.70
CA ILE A 163 -18.57 15.07 -3.66
C ILE A 163 -18.94 14.64 -2.24
N ASN A 164 -19.98 13.82 -2.13
CA ASN A 164 -20.52 13.28 -0.89
C ASN A 164 -20.55 11.76 -0.96
N GLY A 165 -19.46 11.11 -0.56
CA GLY A 165 -19.36 9.65 -0.55
C GLY A 165 -19.41 9.07 -1.97
N ALA A 166 -20.56 8.48 -2.35
CA ALA A 166 -20.75 7.79 -3.62
C ALA A 166 -21.34 8.67 -4.74
N ASP A 167 -21.80 9.88 -4.44
CA ASP A 167 -22.37 10.81 -5.43
C ASP A 167 -21.86 12.24 -5.20
N GLY A 168 -22.31 13.20 -6.00
CA GLY A 168 -21.87 14.59 -5.95
C GLY A 168 -22.84 15.54 -6.66
N LYS A 169 -22.40 16.77 -6.89
CA LYS A 169 -23.16 17.79 -7.65
C LYS A 169 -22.29 18.39 -8.75
N ILE A 170 -22.93 18.65 -9.87
CA ILE A 170 -22.37 19.39 -11.01
C ILE A 170 -23.06 20.75 -11.09
N LEU A 171 -22.28 21.78 -11.42
CA LEU A 171 -22.75 23.12 -11.78
C LEU A 171 -22.44 23.36 -13.26
N THR A 172 -23.41 23.79 -14.06
CA THR A 172 -23.18 24.19 -15.47
C THR A 172 -22.75 25.65 -15.57
N GLU A 173 -22.26 26.05 -16.74
CA GLU A 173 -22.02 27.45 -17.07
C GLU A 173 -23.30 28.30 -17.04
N ASP A 174 -24.48 27.69 -17.24
CA ASP A 174 -25.79 28.34 -17.14
C ASP A 174 -26.34 28.38 -15.69
N GLU A 175 -25.50 28.12 -14.69
CA GLU A 175 -25.85 28.08 -13.25
C GLU A 175 -26.83 26.97 -12.83
N GLU A 176 -27.06 25.97 -13.68
CA GLU A 176 -27.89 24.82 -13.33
C GLU A 176 -27.11 23.81 -12.48
N ILE A 177 -27.77 23.25 -11.45
CA ILE A 177 -27.17 22.25 -10.57
C ILE A 177 -27.92 20.93 -10.70
N PHE A 178 -27.19 19.85 -10.98
CA PHE A 178 -27.75 18.49 -11.03
C PHE A 178 -26.81 17.45 -10.41
N PRO A 179 -27.32 16.26 -10.05
CA PRO A 179 -26.52 15.19 -9.44
C PRO A 179 -25.38 14.71 -10.34
N LEU A 180 -24.22 14.40 -9.75
CA LEU A 180 -23.07 13.89 -10.48
C LEU A 180 -23.37 12.55 -11.16
N SER A 181 -24.19 11.71 -10.56
CA SER A 181 -24.62 10.41 -11.10
C SER A 181 -25.35 10.49 -12.46
N THR A 182 -26.02 11.60 -12.79
CA THR A 182 -26.83 11.74 -14.01
C THR A 182 -26.10 12.44 -15.17
N TYR A 183 -24.79 12.70 -15.05
CA TYR A 183 -24.05 13.49 -16.04
C TYR A 183 -24.07 12.93 -17.46
N LYS A 184 -24.02 11.60 -17.63
CA LYS A 184 -24.11 10.96 -18.96
C LYS A 184 -25.49 11.11 -19.58
N GLU A 185 -26.55 11.10 -18.77
CA GLU A 185 -27.94 11.31 -19.23
C GLU A 185 -28.12 12.73 -19.77
N HIS A 186 -27.36 13.69 -19.22
CA HIS A 186 -27.31 15.08 -19.68
C HIS A 186 -26.30 15.31 -20.81
N ASN A 187 -25.80 14.25 -21.48
CA ASN A 187 -24.81 14.30 -22.56
C ASN A 187 -23.50 15.02 -22.21
N TYR A 188 -23.10 15.01 -20.94
CA TYR A 188 -21.79 15.49 -20.52
C TYR A 188 -20.78 14.34 -20.53
N SER A 189 -19.55 14.66 -20.90
CA SER A 189 -18.40 13.74 -20.84
C SER A 189 -17.14 14.48 -20.41
N PHE A 190 -16.12 13.75 -19.99
CA PHE A 190 -14.84 14.32 -19.61
C PHE A 190 -13.70 13.44 -20.11
N GLU A 191 -12.52 14.04 -20.24
CA GLU A 191 -11.31 13.28 -20.49
C GLU A 191 -10.74 12.78 -19.15
N PRO A 192 -10.49 11.47 -18.99
CA PRO A 192 -9.93 10.94 -17.76
C PRO A 192 -8.47 11.41 -17.59
N PHE A 193 -8.12 11.85 -16.39
CA PHE A 193 -6.73 12.20 -16.09
C PHE A 193 -5.84 10.96 -16.09
N ARG A 194 -4.65 11.09 -16.67
CA ARG A 194 -3.64 10.03 -16.67
C ARG A 194 -3.09 9.82 -15.26
N LYS A 195 -2.87 8.57 -14.88
CA LYS A 195 -2.25 8.24 -13.58
C LYS A 195 -0.77 8.63 -13.63
N GLN A 196 -0.37 9.54 -12.74
CA GLN A 196 1.02 9.94 -12.56
C GLN A 196 1.73 9.07 -11.52
N ALA A 197 3.05 8.92 -11.68
CA ALA A 197 3.87 8.16 -10.74
C ALA A 197 3.88 8.80 -9.34
N VAL A 198 3.95 7.97 -8.30
CA VAL A 198 3.96 8.46 -6.92
C VAL A 198 5.29 9.14 -6.61
N ILE A 199 5.23 10.38 -6.15
CA ILE A 199 6.41 11.16 -5.74
C ILE A 199 6.77 10.80 -4.30
N THR A 200 7.95 10.20 -4.15
CA THR A 200 8.49 9.76 -2.85
C THR A 200 9.19 10.89 -2.08
N LYS A 201 9.48 12.03 -2.73
CA LYS A 201 10.07 13.20 -2.06
C LYS A 201 9.22 13.63 -0.86
N ARG A 202 9.89 13.91 0.26
CA ARG A 202 9.23 14.31 1.51
C ARG A 202 8.76 15.75 1.47
N GLY A 203 7.80 16.03 2.35
CA GLY A 203 7.15 17.34 2.43
C GLY A 203 6.03 17.52 1.42
N TYR A 204 5.33 18.63 1.61
CA TYR A 204 4.28 19.15 0.76
C TYR A 204 4.48 20.66 0.63
N LEU A 205 3.97 21.23 -0.46
CA LEU A 205 3.66 22.64 -0.53
C LEU A 205 2.18 22.79 -0.20
N SER A 206 1.83 23.83 0.55
CA SER A 206 0.46 24.08 1.00
C SER A 206 -0.01 25.44 0.52
N PHE A 207 -1.21 25.46 -0.05
CA PHE A 207 -1.91 26.64 -0.51
C PHE A 207 -3.27 26.73 0.17
N SER A 208 -3.71 27.96 0.44
CA SER A 208 -5.04 28.22 0.97
C SER A 208 -5.71 29.32 0.16
N PHE A 209 -6.76 28.94 -0.54
CA PHE A 209 -7.57 29.82 -1.37
C PHE A 209 -8.90 30.10 -0.69
N LYS A 210 -9.45 31.30 -0.88
CA LYS A 210 -10.88 31.53 -0.62
C LYS A 210 -11.70 30.82 -1.68
N LYS A 211 -12.84 30.24 -1.31
CA LYS A 211 -13.72 29.53 -2.23
C LYS A 211 -14.23 30.52 -3.30
N PRO A 212 -13.88 30.33 -4.59
CA PRO A 212 -14.31 31.26 -5.62
C PRO A 212 -15.80 31.17 -5.88
N GLN A 213 -16.43 32.33 -6.10
CA GLN A 213 -17.82 32.43 -6.56
C GLN A 213 -17.92 32.30 -8.08
N LEU A 214 -16.89 32.76 -8.80
CA LEU A 214 -16.87 32.72 -10.26
C LEU A 214 -16.65 31.31 -10.79
N PHE A 215 -17.40 30.95 -11.83
CA PHE A 215 -17.23 29.70 -12.54
C PHE A 215 -15.80 29.61 -13.14
N ASN A 216 -15.30 30.60 -13.86
CA ASN A 216 -13.96 30.52 -14.47
C ASN A 216 -12.81 31.05 -13.59
N SER A 217 -12.83 30.74 -12.28
CA SER A 217 -11.78 31.16 -11.37
C SER A 217 -10.43 30.47 -11.62
N ILE A 218 -9.35 31.25 -11.52
CA ILE A 218 -7.95 30.78 -11.56
C ILE A 218 -7.72 29.60 -10.61
N THR A 219 -8.32 29.60 -9.41
CA THR A 219 -8.19 28.50 -8.44
C THR A 219 -8.65 27.16 -9.00
N TYR A 220 -9.80 27.13 -9.67
CA TYR A 220 -10.34 25.89 -10.23
C TYR A 220 -9.50 25.41 -11.42
N ASN A 221 -9.01 26.35 -12.24
CA ASN A 221 -8.15 26.03 -13.37
C ASN A 221 -6.81 25.44 -12.90
N LEU A 222 -6.22 26.01 -11.85
CA LEU A 222 -5.01 25.51 -11.20
C LEU A 222 -5.19 24.10 -10.64
N ILE A 223 -6.31 23.83 -9.95
CA ILE A 223 -6.60 22.50 -9.41
C ILE A 223 -6.70 21.46 -10.55
N ASN A 224 -7.38 21.79 -11.65
CA ASN A 224 -7.45 20.93 -12.83
C ASN A 224 -6.08 20.69 -13.47
N LEU A 225 -5.26 21.74 -13.57
CA LEU A 225 -3.88 21.61 -14.05
C LEU A 225 -3.07 20.65 -13.18
N PHE A 226 -3.19 20.73 -11.85
CA PHE A 226 -2.50 19.80 -10.96
C PHE A 226 -3.04 18.37 -11.07
N TYR A 227 -4.33 18.16 -11.29
CA TYR A 227 -4.82 16.81 -11.58
C TYR A 227 -4.18 16.23 -12.85
N LYS A 228 -4.04 17.05 -13.89
CA LYS A 228 -3.45 16.64 -15.17
C LYS A 228 -1.93 16.36 -15.06
N GLU A 229 -1.18 17.29 -14.50
CA GLU A 229 0.29 17.26 -14.53
C GLU A 229 0.89 16.51 -13.34
N LEU A 230 0.38 16.73 -12.13
CA LEU A 230 0.92 16.15 -10.89
C LEU A 230 0.24 14.82 -10.54
N GLY A 231 -1.04 14.70 -10.88
CA GLY A 231 -1.84 13.53 -10.59
C GLY A 231 -2.37 13.48 -9.15
N VAL A 232 -3.51 12.82 -9.04
CA VAL A 232 -4.33 12.79 -7.82
C VAL A 232 -3.62 12.13 -6.64
N THR A 233 -2.74 11.17 -6.89
CA THR A 233 -1.94 10.46 -5.86
C THR A 233 -1.04 11.42 -5.08
N ASN A 234 -0.50 12.43 -5.75
CA ASN A 234 0.51 13.36 -5.27
C ASN A 234 -0.06 14.67 -4.70
N MET A 235 -1.38 14.77 -4.61
CA MET A 235 -2.06 15.93 -4.03
C MET A 235 -3.10 15.54 -2.97
N ARG A 236 -3.45 16.52 -2.15
CA ARG A 236 -4.54 16.46 -1.17
C ARG A 236 -5.34 17.74 -1.28
N LEU A 237 -6.65 17.60 -1.30
CA LEU A 237 -7.58 18.70 -1.35
C LEU A 237 -8.53 18.57 -0.17
N SER A 238 -8.68 19.66 0.58
CA SER A 238 -9.62 19.74 1.69
C SER A 238 -10.44 21.02 1.52
N VAL A 239 -11.75 20.88 1.51
CA VAL A 239 -12.68 21.98 1.33
C VAL A 239 -13.41 22.24 2.64
N SER A 240 -13.37 23.47 3.10
CA SER A 240 -14.19 23.99 4.21
C SER A 240 -15.25 24.94 3.64
N SER A 241 -16.09 25.51 4.50
CA SER A 241 -17.20 26.39 4.07
C SER A 241 -16.76 27.53 3.15
N ASP A 242 -15.66 28.23 3.48
CA ASP A 242 -15.17 29.40 2.74
C ASP A 242 -13.76 29.23 2.17
N THR A 243 -13.09 28.10 2.41
CA THR A 243 -11.69 27.93 2.02
C THR A 243 -11.42 26.59 1.36
N ILE A 244 -10.49 26.62 0.40
CA ILE A 244 -9.94 25.44 -0.26
C ILE A 244 -8.48 25.35 0.14
N LYS A 245 -8.13 24.26 0.83
CA LYS A 245 -6.76 23.91 1.18
C LYS A 245 -6.24 22.87 0.20
N LEU A 246 -5.13 23.20 -0.46
CA LEU A 246 -4.48 22.34 -1.44
C LEU A 246 -3.07 22.02 -0.94
N GLU A 247 -2.74 20.74 -0.83
CA GLU A 247 -1.38 20.28 -0.58
C GLU A 247 -0.88 19.48 -1.77
N ILE A 248 0.31 19.80 -2.26
CA ILE A 248 0.93 19.13 -3.42
C ILE A 248 2.33 18.64 -3.07
N LYS A 249 2.74 17.53 -3.68
CA LYS A 249 4.12 17.06 -3.62
C LYS A 249 5.07 17.97 -4.41
N PRO A 250 6.35 18.06 -4.03
CA PRO A 250 7.35 18.78 -4.82
C PRO A 250 7.50 18.19 -6.22
N PHE A 251 7.34 19.00 -7.26
CA PHE A 251 7.45 18.57 -8.65
C PHE A 251 7.84 19.73 -9.56
N VAL A 252 8.21 19.43 -10.81
CA VAL A 252 8.44 20.42 -11.87
C VAL A 252 7.19 20.45 -12.74
N LEU A 253 6.55 21.61 -12.82
CA LEU A 253 5.43 21.87 -13.71
C LEU A 253 5.98 22.34 -15.06
N GLN A 254 5.68 21.57 -16.11
CA GLN A 254 6.13 21.85 -17.47
C GLN A 254 5.18 22.82 -18.16
N VAL A 255 5.39 24.12 -17.92
CA VAL A 255 4.64 25.22 -18.53
C VAL A 255 5.59 26.31 -18.97
N ASP A 256 5.21 27.08 -19.98
CA ASP A 256 5.93 28.29 -20.37
C ASP A 256 5.78 29.34 -19.24
N PRO A 257 6.88 29.71 -18.54
CA PRO A 257 6.80 30.67 -17.45
C PRO A 257 6.25 32.03 -17.88
N LEU A 258 6.43 32.46 -19.14
CA LEU A 258 5.95 33.75 -19.62
C LEU A 258 4.43 33.80 -19.75
N GLN A 259 3.81 32.69 -20.17
CA GLN A 259 2.36 32.60 -20.31
C GLN A 259 1.66 32.35 -18.96
N PHE A 260 2.37 31.78 -17.99
CA PHE A 260 1.83 31.35 -16.71
C PHE A 260 2.04 32.37 -15.56
N GLN A 261 2.35 33.63 -15.88
CA GLN A 261 2.72 34.65 -14.90
C GLN A 261 1.59 34.99 -13.92
N GLU A 262 0.34 35.02 -14.40
CA GLU A 262 -0.81 35.36 -13.56
C GLU A 262 -1.07 34.28 -12.51
N GLU A 263 -1.01 33.01 -12.94
CA GLU A 263 -1.14 31.84 -12.10
C GLU A 263 0.01 31.73 -11.09
N ILE A 264 1.26 32.01 -11.50
CA ILE A 264 2.41 32.05 -10.60
C ILE A 264 2.18 33.09 -9.51
N ARG A 265 1.82 34.32 -9.88
CA ARG A 265 1.54 35.40 -8.93
C ARG A 265 0.40 35.03 -7.99
N TYR A 266 -0.65 34.40 -8.51
CA TYR A 266 -1.78 33.93 -7.73
C TYR A 266 -1.38 32.82 -6.74
N LEU A 267 -0.57 31.85 -7.16
CA LEU A 267 -0.05 30.80 -6.30
C LEU A 267 0.84 31.37 -5.19
N HIS A 268 1.72 32.31 -5.51
CA HIS A 268 2.57 32.99 -4.52
C HIS A 268 1.75 33.69 -3.43
N SER A 269 0.68 34.42 -3.80
CA SER A 269 -0.13 35.15 -2.81
C SER A 269 -0.94 34.24 -1.88
N HIS A 270 -1.18 32.99 -2.28
CA HIS A 270 -1.99 32.03 -1.52
C HIS A 270 -1.15 30.90 -0.88
N MET A 271 0.16 30.91 -1.08
CA MET A 271 1.07 29.91 -0.51
C MET A 271 1.21 30.09 1.01
N LYS A 272 1.10 28.97 1.74
CA LYS A 272 1.30 28.89 3.19
C LYS A 272 2.62 28.23 3.56
N SER A 273 3.08 27.28 2.75
CA SER A 273 4.36 26.60 2.95
C SER A 273 4.90 26.08 1.62
N GLY A 274 6.23 26.12 1.45
CA GLY A 274 6.93 25.81 0.22
C GLY A 274 7.57 27.03 -0.43
N THR A 275 8.22 26.80 -1.57
CA THR A 275 8.84 27.82 -2.41
C THR A 275 8.60 27.47 -3.89
N ILE A 276 8.34 28.47 -4.71
CA ILE A 276 8.22 28.35 -6.17
C ILE A 276 9.48 28.94 -6.79
N LEU A 277 10.16 28.16 -7.63
CA LEU A 277 11.45 28.52 -8.23
C LEU A 277 11.38 28.34 -9.75
N PRO A 278 12.07 29.17 -10.54
CA PRO A 278 12.20 28.95 -11.97
C PRO A 278 13.04 27.67 -12.25
N HIS A 279 12.69 26.94 -13.31
CA HIS A 279 13.39 25.74 -13.77
C HIS A 279 13.56 25.76 -15.29
N VAL A 280 14.57 25.08 -15.81
CA VAL A 280 14.85 25.02 -17.27
C VAL A 280 13.68 24.46 -18.09
N GLU A 281 12.88 23.59 -17.48
CA GLU A 281 11.69 22.95 -18.08
C GLU A 281 10.36 23.60 -17.63
N GLY A 282 10.39 24.72 -16.90
CA GLY A 282 9.19 25.39 -16.41
C GLY A 282 9.35 25.90 -14.98
N ILE A 283 8.54 25.38 -14.05
CA ILE A 283 8.45 25.90 -12.68
C ILE A 283 8.65 24.78 -11.67
N TYR A 284 9.60 24.95 -10.75
CA TYR A 284 9.86 23.99 -9.69
C TYR A 284 9.16 24.38 -8.39
N PHE A 285 8.32 23.46 -7.89
CA PHE A 285 7.68 23.55 -6.59
C PHE A 285 8.54 22.81 -5.55
N LYS A 286 9.23 23.55 -4.68
CA LYS A 286 10.08 23.03 -3.60
C LYS A 286 9.32 23.04 -2.26
N SER A 287 9.34 21.92 -1.51
CA SER A 287 8.87 21.92 -0.12
C SER A 287 9.97 22.42 0.83
N ASN A 288 9.57 23.01 1.95
CA ASN A 288 10.47 23.52 2.99
C ASN A 288 10.96 22.41 3.95
N VAL A 289 10.77 21.13 3.60
CA VAL A 289 11.24 20.00 4.39
C VAL A 289 12.62 19.58 3.88
N GLU A 290 13.61 19.62 4.77
CA GLU A 290 14.98 19.21 4.48
C GLU A 290 15.42 18.10 5.45
N PRO A 291 16.21 17.12 4.99
CA PRO A 291 16.69 16.05 5.85
C PRO A 291 17.74 16.60 6.83
N LEU A 292 17.60 16.26 8.11
CA LEU A 292 18.61 16.50 9.13
C LEU A 292 19.25 15.17 9.52
N THR A 293 20.52 14.97 9.15
CA THR A 293 21.27 13.75 9.43
C THR A 293 22.33 14.01 10.50
N PHE A 294 22.53 13.05 11.40
CA PHE A 294 23.59 13.08 12.40
C PHE A 294 24.09 11.66 12.67
N HIS A 295 25.33 11.56 13.16
CA HIS A 295 25.94 10.28 13.53
C HIS A 295 25.71 10.01 15.00
N ALA A 296 25.37 8.76 15.33
CA ALA A 296 25.25 8.28 16.70
C ALA A 296 25.77 6.84 16.77
N ASP A 297 26.22 6.42 17.95
CA ASP A 297 26.64 5.05 18.19
C ASP A 297 25.47 4.06 18.14
N HIS A 298 25.81 2.77 18.09
CA HIS A 298 24.82 1.70 17.94
C HIS A 298 23.86 1.63 19.14
N GLU A 299 24.37 1.76 20.36
CA GLU A 299 23.57 1.64 21.58
C GLU A 299 22.54 2.76 21.67
N PHE A 300 22.96 3.99 21.38
CA PHE A 300 22.10 5.16 21.31
C PHE A 300 21.00 4.97 20.26
N LYS A 301 21.35 4.50 19.05
CA LYS A 301 20.37 4.23 18.01
C LYS A 301 19.32 3.21 18.47
N GLN A 302 19.73 2.09 19.07
CA GLN A 302 18.80 1.07 19.57
C GLN A 302 17.86 1.63 20.64
N LYS A 303 18.37 2.47 21.54
CA LYS A 303 17.56 3.13 22.56
C LYS A 303 16.47 4.00 21.92
N ILE A 304 16.81 4.79 20.89
CA ILE A 304 15.82 5.61 20.16
C ILE A 304 14.78 4.74 19.46
N VAL A 305 15.17 3.62 18.85
CA VAL A 305 14.21 2.68 18.22
C VAL A 305 13.21 2.18 19.25
N GLN A 306 13.67 1.76 20.43
CA GLN A 306 12.79 1.27 21.48
C GLN A 306 11.87 2.37 22.02
N MET A 307 12.39 3.58 22.25
CA MET A 307 11.61 4.71 22.74
C MET A 307 10.53 5.14 21.75
N ALA A 308 10.86 5.18 20.45
CA ALA A 308 9.92 5.50 19.39
C ALA A 308 8.81 4.43 19.29
N ALA A 309 9.17 3.15 19.38
CA ALA A 309 8.21 2.05 19.38
C ALA A 309 7.25 2.12 20.59
N ASN A 310 7.77 2.40 21.78
CA ASN A 310 6.96 2.59 23.00
C ASN A 310 5.99 3.78 22.88
N ALA A 311 6.38 4.82 22.12
CA ALA A 311 5.55 5.98 21.84
C ALA A 311 4.58 5.79 20.65
N GLY A 312 4.64 4.65 19.95
CA GLY A 312 3.85 4.40 18.74
C GLY A 312 4.22 5.29 17.55
N MET A 313 5.45 5.83 17.52
CA MET A 313 5.92 6.82 16.54
C MET A 313 7.03 6.26 15.66
N GLY A 314 7.23 6.88 14.48
CA GLY A 314 8.44 6.64 13.68
C GLY A 314 9.67 7.22 14.36
N GLN A 315 10.85 6.61 14.14
CA GLN A 315 12.13 7.06 14.75
C GLN A 315 12.41 8.55 14.50
N GLU A 316 12.22 9.00 13.26
CA GLU A 316 12.44 10.40 12.88
C GLU A 316 11.42 11.36 13.49
N GLU A 317 10.15 10.94 13.59
CA GLU A 317 9.09 11.74 14.19
C GLU A 317 9.32 11.90 15.70
N PHE A 318 9.68 10.81 16.36
CA PHE A 318 10.06 10.80 17.77
C PHE A 318 11.24 11.74 18.05
N LEU A 319 12.31 11.64 17.25
CA LEU A 319 13.48 12.52 17.38
C LEU A 319 13.12 13.99 17.14
N LEU A 320 12.34 14.28 16.10
CA LEU A 320 11.90 15.64 15.81
C LEU A 320 11.08 16.23 16.96
N GLN A 321 10.18 15.43 17.56
CA GLN A 321 9.39 15.86 18.71
C GLN A 321 10.26 16.08 19.94
N ALA A 322 11.19 15.18 20.23
CA ALA A 322 12.11 15.30 21.36
C ALA A 322 12.95 16.60 21.26
N VAL A 323 13.51 16.87 20.08
CA VAL A 323 14.29 18.10 19.82
C VAL A 323 13.42 19.35 19.94
N LYS A 324 12.21 19.36 19.36
CA LYS A 324 11.29 20.50 19.46
C LYS A 324 10.87 20.79 20.90
N SER A 325 10.57 19.76 21.68
CA SER A 325 10.22 19.90 23.10
C SER A 325 11.39 20.47 23.89
N TYR A 326 12.61 20.00 23.63
CA TYR A 326 13.81 20.51 24.28
C TYR A 326 14.05 22.00 23.96
N ILE A 327 13.96 22.40 22.69
CA ILE A 327 14.11 23.81 22.27
C ILE A 327 13.05 24.68 22.94
N ARG A 328 11.78 24.26 22.94
CA ARG A 328 10.68 25.02 23.57
C ARG A 328 10.93 25.25 25.07
N ASN A 329 11.47 24.25 25.76
CA ASN A 329 11.78 24.38 27.19
C ASN A 329 12.92 25.37 27.44
N LEU A 330 13.89 25.48 26.52
CA LEU A 330 14.97 26.46 26.61
C LEU A 330 14.50 27.89 26.31
N GLU A 331 13.54 28.08 25.40
CA GLU A 331 12.97 29.39 25.07
C GLU A 331 12.03 29.93 26.16
N GLN A 332 11.60 29.08 27.09
CA GLN A 332 10.73 29.44 28.22
C GLN A 332 11.50 29.69 29.53
N GLN A 333 12.82 29.47 29.52
CA GLN A 333 13.75 29.87 30.58
C GLN A 333 14.38 31.22 30.23
#